data_AF-A0A6I0E3C5-F1
#
_entry.id   AF-A0A6I0E3C5-F1
#
_cell.length_a   1.000
_cell.length_b   1.000
_cell.length_c   1.000
_cell.angle_alpha   90.00
_cell.angle_beta   90.00
_cell.angle_gamma   90.00
#
_symmetry.space_group_name_H-M   'P 1'
#
loop_
_entity.id
_entity.type
_entity.pdbx_description
1 polymer ?
#
loop_
_entity_poly.entity_id
_entity_poly.type
_entity_poly.pdbx_seq_one_letter_code
_entity_poly.pdbx_strand_id
1 'polypeptide(L)'
;MRYLVELYIATGVNAYKTAALKAGEFAYKNIHEKYIYVACVVDNPQTIDSESGQMALNAFLSLYDLTRQSKWLVAAEQAATYTESWVYSYEIPVEKDRTENTVFPKDRSIVGQHLIAIGHSAADLGFAWSSFAFYRLYLETANEHYLKVARIAAHKTKQSMNWDGSLYPGQPKGLQLEAFQVMIPRRRDGVLTALNWN
;
A
#
# COMPACT_ATOMS: atom_id res chain seq x y z
N MET A 1 12.32 8.91 7.30
CA MET A 1 11.70 10.14 7.86
C MET A 1 10.91 9.84 9.12
N ARG A 2 9.80 9.07 9.05
CA ARG A 2 8.99 8.69 10.22
C ARG A 2 9.81 8.18 11.41
N TYR A 3 10.72 7.24 11.19
CA TYR A 3 11.63 6.75 12.25
C TYR A 3 12.38 7.87 13.00
N LEU A 4 12.89 8.88 12.30
CA LEU A 4 13.60 10.02 12.91
C LEU A 4 12.64 10.92 13.70
N VAL A 5 11.40 11.06 13.23
CA VAL A 5 10.36 11.79 13.98
C VAL A 5 10.04 11.06 15.28
N GLU A 6 9.85 9.74 15.24
CA GLU A 6 9.58 8.93 16.44
C GLU A 6 10.76 8.98 17.43
N LEU A 7 12.01 8.91 16.94
CA LEU A 7 13.19 9.07 17.80
C LEU A 7 13.24 10.44 18.45
N TYR A 8 12.88 11.51 17.73
CA TYR A 8 12.78 12.84 18.33
C TYR A 8 11.71 12.88 19.42
N ILE A 9 10.53 12.29 19.20
CA ILE A 9 9.45 12.22 20.20
C ILE A 9 9.92 11.45 21.45
N ALA A 10 10.59 10.32 21.26
CA ALA A 10 11.03 9.46 22.36
C ALA A 10 12.20 10.05 23.17
N THR A 11 13.08 10.85 22.56
CA THR A 11 14.34 11.29 23.19
C THR A 11 14.44 12.80 23.43
N GLY A 12 13.64 13.62 22.76
CA GLY A 12 13.77 15.08 22.75
C GLY A 12 15.02 15.61 22.01
N VAL A 13 15.86 14.74 21.44
CA VAL A 13 17.13 15.14 20.82
C VAL A 13 16.89 15.83 19.47
N ASN A 14 17.14 17.14 19.41
CA ASN A 14 16.90 17.98 18.24
C ASN A 14 17.64 17.57 16.95
N ALA A 15 18.72 16.78 17.06
CA ALA A 15 19.43 16.26 15.90
C ALA A 15 18.54 15.37 15.02
N TYR A 16 17.68 14.54 15.63
CA TYR A 16 16.74 13.69 14.91
C TYR A 16 15.67 14.50 14.18
N LYS A 17 15.11 15.52 14.83
CA LYS A 17 14.18 16.47 14.21
C LYS A 17 14.81 17.15 13.00
N THR A 18 16.04 17.66 13.16
CA THR A 18 16.78 18.33 12.09
C THR A 18 17.04 17.39 10.92
N ALA A 19 17.45 16.15 11.19
CA ALA A 19 17.66 15.14 10.17
C ALA A 19 16.36 14.75 9.44
N ALA A 20 15.25 14.60 10.18
CA ALA A 20 13.93 14.32 9.61
C ALA A 20 13.49 15.41 8.63
N LEU A 21 13.66 16.69 9.02
CA LEU A 21 13.32 17.83 8.16
C LEU A 21 14.20 17.91 6.93
N LYS A 22 15.52 17.71 7.05
CA LYS A 22 16.43 17.67 5.88
C LYS A 22 16.06 16.56 4.90
N ALA A 23 15.76 15.36 5.40
CA ALA A 23 15.28 14.26 4.57
C ALA A 23 13.91 14.59 3.93
N GLY A 24 13.04 15.27 4.68
CA GLY A 24 11.74 15.78 4.22
C GLY A 24 11.85 16.74 3.05
N GLU A 25 12.69 17.77 3.15
CA GLU A 25 12.90 18.73 2.04
C GLU A 25 13.49 18.06 0.81
N PHE A 26 14.42 17.11 1.00
CA PHE A 26 14.96 16.32 -0.11
C PHE A 26 13.86 15.51 -0.81
N ALA A 27 13.02 14.80 -0.05
CA ALA A 27 11.91 14.02 -0.57
C ALA A 27 10.85 14.91 -1.22
N TYR A 28 10.55 16.07 -0.63
CA TYR A 28 9.63 17.03 -1.22
C TYR A 28 10.11 17.46 -2.62
N LYS A 29 11.36 17.89 -2.74
CA LYS A 29 11.94 18.34 -4.01
C LYS A 29 12.11 17.24 -5.06
N ASN A 30 12.44 16.01 -4.64
CA ASN A 30 12.83 14.95 -5.59
C ASN A 30 11.76 13.88 -5.83
N ILE A 31 10.80 13.74 -4.92
CA ILE A 31 9.69 12.77 -5.04
C ILE A 31 8.40 13.51 -5.29
N HIS A 32 8.00 14.45 -4.41
CA HIS A 32 6.72 15.14 -4.53
C HIS A 32 6.68 16.09 -5.74
N GLU A 33 7.60 17.07 -5.82
CA GLU A 33 7.62 18.06 -6.91
C GLU A 33 7.88 17.44 -8.29
N LYS A 34 8.67 16.36 -8.34
CA LYS A 34 8.99 15.66 -9.59
C LYS A 34 8.02 14.53 -9.93
N TYR A 35 7.14 14.14 -9.00
CA TYR A 35 6.26 12.98 -9.13
C TYR A 35 7.00 11.66 -9.41
N ILE A 36 8.11 11.41 -8.69
CA ILE A 36 8.96 10.22 -8.88
C ILE A 36 8.90 9.33 -7.63
N TYR A 37 8.06 8.31 -7.67
CA TYR A 37 7.90 7.31 -6.61
C TYR A 37 8.52 5.97 -7.07
N VAL A 38 9.71 5.66 -6.56
CA VAL A 38 10.49 4.49 -7.00
C VAL A 38 11.27 3.85 -5.86
N ALA A 39 11.64 2.58 -6.06
CA ALA A 39 12.67 1.84 -5.33
C ALA A 39 12.33 1.42 -3.90
N CYS A 40 11.05 1.23 -3.56
CA CYS A 40 10.68 0.62 -2.27
C CYS A 40 10.57 -0.91 -2.32
N VAL A 41 10.32 -1.49 -3.49
CA VAL A 41 10.35 -2.94 -3.66
C VAL A 41 11.81 -3.40 -3.72
N VAL A 42 12.26 -4.13 -2.69
CA VAL A 42 13.69 -4.43 -2.42
C VAL A 42 14.32 -5.36 -3.47
N ASP A 43 13.52 -6.20 -4.12
CA ASP A 43 13.98 -7.15 -5.14
C ASP A 43 14.08 -6.54 -6.54
N ASN A 44 13.59 -5.31 -6.75
CA ASN A 44 13.59 -4.64 -8.05
C ASN A 44 14.06 -3.17 -7.94
N PRO A 45 15.39 -2.92 -7.94
CA PRO A 45 15.93 -1.59 -7.69
C PRO A 45 15.51 -0.57 -8.75
N GLN A 46 15.15 0.63 -8.31
CA GLN A 46 14.74 1.77 -9.16
C GLN A 46 13.45 1.56 -9.97
N THR A 47 12.61 0.62 -9.56
CA THR A 47 11.32 0.40 -10.21
C THR A 47 10.24 1.34 -9.67
N ILE A 48 9.32 1.75 -10.55
CA ILE A 48 8.10 2.49 -10.18
C ILE A 48 7.13 1.48 -9.56
N ASP A 49 6.74 1.72 -8.32
CA ASP A 49 5.97 0.79 -7.50
C ASP A 49 4.95 1.50 -6.62
N SER A 50 3.96 0.76 -6.12
CA SER A 50 2.89 1.27 -5.27
C SER A 50 3.37 1.59 -3.85
N GLU A 51 4.30 0.78 -3.33
CA GLU A 51 4.84 0.84 -1.97
C GLU A 51 5.64 2.11 -1.69
N SER A 52 6.28 2.67 -2.72
CA SER A 52 6.97 3.96 -2.70
C SER A 52 6.00 5.09 -2.40
N GLY A 53 4.78 4.99 -2.91
CA GLY A 53 3.67 5.85 -2.55
C GLY A 53 3.32 5.74 -1.07
N GLN A 54 3.19 4.50 -0.56
CA GLN A 54 2.87 4.23 0.85
C GLN A 54 3.94 4.78 1.80
N MET A 55 5.22 4.61 1.46
CA MET A 55 6.35 5.12 2.23
C MET A 55 6.37 6.66 2.24
N ALA A 56 6.15 7.29 1.08
CA ALA A 56 6.07 8.73 0.97
C ALA A 56 4.88 9.31 1.75
N LEU A 57 3.71 8.67 1.66
CA LEU A 57 2.50 9.04 2.42
C LEU A 57 2.78 9.05 3.92
N ASN A 58 3.31 7.94 4.45
CA ASN A 58 3.65 7.84 5.88
C ASN A 58 4.72 8.87 6.29
N ALA A 59 5.71 9.10 5.44
CA ALA A 59 6.76 10.07 5.71
C ALA A 59 6.23 11.50 5.78
N PHE A 60 5.45 11.94 4.80
CA PHE A 60 4.90 13.30 4.77
C PHE A 60 3.89 13.52 5.89
N LEU A 61 3.04 12.53 6.21
CA LEU A 61 2.17 12.58 7.38
C LEU A 61 2.97 12.74 8.69
N SER A 62 4.10 12.05 8.85
CA SER A 62 4.94 12.21 10.05
C SER A 62 5.56 13.62 10.17
N LEU A 63 5.92 14.26 9.05
CA LEU A 63 6.41 15.63 9.05
C LEU A 63 5.29 16.65 9.27
N TYR A 64 4.08 16.35 8.80
CA TYR A 64 2.90 17.13 9.11
C TYR A 64 2.60 17.11 10.62
N ASP A 65 2.69 15.96 11.30
CA ASP A 65 2.54 15.93 12.77
C ASP A 65 3.55 16.80 13.49
N LEU A 66 4.81 16.70 13.06
CA LEU A 66 5.95 17.36 13.69
C LEU A 66 5.91 18.89 13.52
N THR A 67 5.38 19.39 12.41
CA THR A 67 5.51 20.80 12.03
C THR A 67 4.20 21.53 11.82
N ARG A 68 3.11 20.79 11.56
CA ARG A 68 1.79 21.29 11.14
C ARG A 68 1.81 22.19 9.91
N GLN A 69 2.88 22.16 9.11
CA GLN A 69 2.96 22.91 7.86
C GLN A 69 2.15 22.20 6.76
N SER A 70 1.22 22.93 6.14
CA SER A 70 0.29 22.38 5.14
C SER A 70 0.97 21.74 3.94
N LYS A 71 2.18 22.18 3.54
CA LYS A 71 2.92 21.58 2.42
C LYS A 71 3.14 20.07 2.59
N TRP A 72 3.31 19.60 3.83
CA TRP A 72 3.48 18.17 4.10
C TRP A 72 2.17 17.41 3.96
N LEU A 73 1.04 18.02 4.34
CA LEU A 73 -0.27 17.41 4.14
C LEU A 73 -0.59 17.32 2.64
N VAL A 74 -0.34 18.38 1.86
CA VAL A 74 -0.50 18.37 0.40
C VAL A 74 0.37 17.30 -0.26
N ALA A 75 1.64 17.16 0.17
CA ALA A 75 2.52 16.12 -0.32
C ALA A 75 2.04 14.70 0.06
N ALA A 76 1.44 14.55 1.25
CA ALA A 76 0.80 13.30 1.67
C ALA A 76 -0.43 12.97 0.82
N GLU A 77 -1.30 13.94 0.53
CA GLU A 77 -2.48 13.76 -0.33
C GLU A 77 -2.08 13.34 -1.76
N GLN A 78 -1.00 13.91 -2.31
CA GLN A 78 -0.45 13.46 -3.61
C GLN A 78 0.08 12.03 -3.54
N ALA A 79 0.86 11.70 -2.50
CA ALA A 79 1.37 10.34 -2.32
C ALA A 79 0.23 9.32 -2.15
N ALA A 80 -0.85 9.68 -1.45
CA ALA A 80 -2.05 8.86 -1.34
C ALA A 80 -2.74 8.66 -2.69
N THR A 81 -2.92 9.73 -3.47
CA THR A 81 -3.48 9.65 -4.83
C THR A 81 -2.66 8.73 -5.73
N TYR A 82 -1.33 8.88 -5.70
CA TYR A 82 -0.42 8.00 -6.42
C TYR A 82 -0.60 6.55 -5.96
N THR A 83 -0.58 6.29 -4.66
CA THR A 83 -0.71 4.93 -4.10
C THR A 83 -2.03 4.28 -4.51
N GLU A 84 -3.15 4.99 -4.37
CA GLU A 84 -4.48 4.48 -4.70
C GLU A 84 -4.62 4.13 -6.18
N SER A 85 -3.89 4.82 -7.07
CA SER A 85 -3.96 4.56 -8.52
C SER A 85 -3.49 3.14 -8.91
N TRP A 86 -2.78 2.45 -8.02
CA TRP A 86 -2.35 1.05 -8.19
C TRP A 86 -3.38 0.03 -7.71
N VAL A 87 -4.46 0.49 -7.07
CA VAL A 87 -5.47 -0.38 -6.44
C VAL A 87 -6.61 -0.65 -7.41
N TYR A 88 -6.94 -1.92 -7.57
CA TYR A 88 -8.14 -2.30 -8.31
C TYR A 88 -9.38 -1.76 -7.59
N SER A 89 -10.06 -0.80 -8.22
CA SER A 89 -11.21 -0.10 -7.65
C SER A 89 -12.56 -0.57 -8.22
N TYR A 90 -12.52 -1.47 -9.20
CA TYR A 90 -13.67 -2.07 -9.86
C TYR A 90 -13.44 -3.58 -10.07
N GLU A 91 -14.52 -4.31 -10.31
CA GLU A 91 -14.44 -5.75 -10.53
C GLU A 91 -13.80 -6.09 -11.87
N ILE A 92 -12.88 -7.05 -11.85
CA ILE A 92 -12.38 -7.72 -13.03
C ILE A 92 -13.00 -9.12 -13.05
N PRO A 93 -13.91 -9.40 -13.99
CA PRO A 93 -14.62 -10.67 -14.03
C PRO A 93 -13.66 -11.83 -14.27
N VAL A 94 -13.92 -12.95 -13.60
CA VAL A 94 -13.44 -14.25 -14.08
C VAL A 94 -14.54 -14.76 -14.99
N GLU A 95 -14.41 -14.54 -16.30
CA GLU A 95 -15.39 -15.05 -17.25
C GLU A 95 -15.68 -16.55 -17.02
N LYS A 96 -16.93 -16.95 -17.32
CA LYS A 96 -17.44 -18.32 -17.18
C LYS A 96 -16.66 -19.36 -18.00
N ASP A 97 -15.81 -18.91 -18.92
CA ASP A 97 -14.95 -19.73 -19.76
C ASP A 97 -13.77 -20.36 -19.00
N ARG A 98 -13.45 -19.87 -17.80
CA ARG A 98 -12.40 -20.44 -16.95
C ARG A 98 -12.93 -21.60 -16.11
N THR A 99 -12.71 -22.81 -16.61
CA THR A 99 -13.03 -24.08 -15.93
C THR A 99 -11.92 -24.57 -14.98
N GLU A 100 -10.69 -24.05 -15.12
CA GLU A 100 -9.51 -24.45 -14.34
C GLU A 100 -9.51 -23.88 -12.91
N ASN A 101 -8.72 -24.48 -12.01
CA ASN A 101 -8.52 -23.98 -10.64
C ASN A 101 -7.74 -22.65 -10.65
N THR A 102 -8.26 -21.65 -9.92
CA THR A 102 -7.59 -20.37 -9.69
C THR A 102 -6.93 -20.36 -8.31
N VAL A 103 -5.84 -19.61 -8.15
CA VAL A 103 -5.20 -19.43 -6.83
C VAL A 103 -5.94 -18.38 -6.02
N PHE A 104 -6.41 -17.31 -6.66
CA PHE A 104 -7.35 -16.37 -6.05
C PHE A 104 -8.80 -16.86 -6.27
N PRO A 105 -9.67 -16.85 -5.25
CA PRO A 105 -11.02 -17.42 -5.37
C PRO A 105 -11.88 -16.68 -6.41
N LYS A 106 -12.66 -17.43 -7.22
CA LYS A 106 -13.47 -16.86 -8.33
C LYS A 106 -14.65 -16.03 -7.85
N ASP A 107 -15.20 -16.38 -6.69
CA ASP A 107 -16.36 -15.76 -6.05
C ASP A 107 -16.02 -14.54 -5.19
N ARG A 108 -14.73 -14.18 -5.10
CA ARG A 108 -14.24 -13.03 -4.33
C ARG A 108 -13.97 -11.83 -5.22
N SER A 109 -14.23 -10.66 -4.66
CA SER A 109 -13.95 -9.36 -5.29
C SER A 109 -12.44 -9.16 -5.45
N ILE A 110 -12.04 -8.56 -6.57
CA ILE A 110 -10.65 -8.12 -6.77
C ILE A 110 -10.39 -6.74 -6.14
N VAL A 111 -11.45 -6.03 -5.75
CA VAL A 111 -11.34 -4.66 -5.28
C VAL A 111 -10.46 -4.61 -4.03
N GLY A 112 -9.54 -3.66 -3.98
CA GLY A 112 -8.61 -3.49 -2.87
C GLY A 112 -7.32 -4.30 -2.96
N GLN A 113 -7.20 -5.22 -3.92
CA GLN A 113 -5.89 -5.76 -4.30
C GLN A 113 -5.12 -4.68 -5.05
N HIS A 114 -3.80 -4.61 -4.90
CA HIS A 114 -2.99 -3.62 -5.63
C HIS A 114 -2.02 -4.28 -6.58
N LEU A 115 -1.67 -3.59 -7.66
CA LEU A 115 -0.54 -3.93 -8.51
C LEU A 115 0.75 -3.48 -7.81
N ILE A 116 1.76 -4.35 -7.79
CA ILE A 116 2.99 -4.12 -7.02
C ILE A 116 3.88 -3.08 -7.70
N ALA A 117 4.21 -3.31 -8.97
CA ALA A 117 5.22 -2.54 -9.69
C ALA A 117 4.97 -2.53 -11.20
N ILE A 118 5.49 -1.51 -11.89
CA ILE A 118 5.47 -1.45 -13.35
C ILE A 118 6.29 -2.60 -13.95
N GLY A 119 5.87 -3.10 -15.12
CA GLY A 119 6.55 -4.22 -15.79
C GLY A 119 6.22 -5.60 -15.21
N HIS A 120 5.41 -5.65 -14.14
CA HIS A 120 4.86 -6.88 -13.58
C HIS A 120 3.32 -6.83 -13.65
N SER A 121 2.70 -8.00 -13.47
CA SER A 121 1.22 -8.17 -13.49
C SER A 121 0.69 -8.83 -12.22
N ALA A 122 1.56 -9.03 -11.24
CA ALA A 122 1.22 -9.61 -9.96
C ALA A 122 0.59 -8.55 -9.04
N ALA A 123 -0.50 -8.94 -8.40
CA ALA A 123 -1.19 -8.15 -7.40
C ALA A 123 -1.14 -8.83 -6.04
N ASP A 124 -1.21 -8.03 -4.99
CA ASP A 124 -1.14 -8.51 -3.61
C ASP A 124 -2.04 -7.72 -2.65
N LEU A 125 -1.86 -8.00 -1.36
CA LEU A 125 -2.58 -7.40 -0.25
C LEU A 125 -1.98 -6.09 0.29
N GLY A 126 -0.88 -5.60 -0.26
CA GLY A 126 -0.01 -4.66 0.44
C GLY A 126 -0.65 -3.31 0.72
N PHE A 127 -1.72 -3.00 0.00
CA PHE A 127 -2.55 -1.85 0.28
C PHE A 127 -3.18 -1.89 1.68
N ALA A 128 -3.23 -3.06 2.34
CA ALA A 128 -3.72 -3.22 3.70
C ALA A 128 -3.01 -2.29 4.71
N TRP A 129 -1.71 -2.06 4.52
CA TRP A 129 -0.88 -1.22 5.39
C TRP A 129 -1.23 0.28 5.29
N SER A 130 -1.97 0.69 4.27
CA SER A 130 -2.38 2.08 4.07
C SER A 130 -3.66 2.47 4.81
N SER A 131 -4.41 1.53 5.39
CA SER A 131 -5.73 1.77 5.98
C SER A 131 -5.74 2.94 6.98
N PHE A 132 -4.84 2.94 7.96
CA PHE A 132 -4.75 4.02 8.96
C PHE A 132 -4.26 5.34 8.36
N ALA A 133 -3.37 5.31 7.37
CA ALA A 133 -2.87 6.54 6.74
C ALA A 133 -3.98 7.25 5.95
N PHE A 134 -4.81 6.51 5.21
CA PHE A 134 -5.99 7.08 4.54
C PHE A 134 -7.05 7.53 5.54
N TYR A 135 -7.31 6.77 6.61
CA TYR A 135 -8.23 7.23 7.66
C TYR A 135 -7.75 8.52 8.31
N ARG A 136 -6.44 8.66 8.50
CA ARG A 136 -5.85 9.90 9.00
C ARG A 136 -6.02 11.06 8.03
N LEU A 137 -5.82 10.85 6.73
CA LEU A 137 -6.11 11.90 5.74
C LEU A 137 -7.57 12.36 5.80
N TYR A 138 -8.52 11.43 6.00
CA TYR A 138 -9.92 11.80 6.24
C TYR A 138 -10.07 12.71 7.46
N LEU A 139 -9.44 12.39 8.59
CA LEU A 139 -9.51 13.22 9.80
C LEU A 139 -8.91 14.62 9.61
N GLU A 140 -7.80 14.73 8.86
CA GLU A 140 -7.08 15.99 8.66
C GLU A 140 -7.71 16.88 7.56
N THR A 141 -8.47 16.30 6.62
CA THR A 141 -9.01 17.00 5.44
C THR A 141 -10.54 17.04 5.36
N ALA A 142 -11.23 16.23 6.16
CA ALA A 142 -12.66 15.93 6.04
C ALA A 142 -13.10 15.37 4.67
N ASN A 143 -12.16 14.91 3.83
CA ASN A 143 -12.48 14.35 2.53
C ASN A 143 -12.95 12.88 2.65
N GLU A 144 -14.25 12.65 2.48
CA GLU A 144 -14.92 11.35 2.57
C GLU A 144 -14.36 10.28 1.61
N HIS A 145 -13.71 10.69 0.51
CA HIS A 145 -13.03 9.75 -0.38
C HIS A 145 -11.97 8.95 0.38
N TYR A 146 -11.17 9.60 1.23
CA TYR A 146 -10.15 8.92 2.01
C TYR A 146 -10.73 7.93 3.01
N LEU A 147 -11.91 8.21 3.59
CA LEU A 147 -12.61 7.25 4.45
C LEU A 147 -13.05 6.00 3.67
N LYS A 148 -13.55 6.19 2.45
CA LYS A 148 -13.92 5.08 1.55
C LYS A 148 -12.71 4.20 1.24
N VAL A 149 -11.58 4.81 0.88
CA VAL A 149 -10.34 4.09 0.56
C VAL A 149 -9.77 3.38 1.78
N ALA A 150 -9.80 4.03 2.96
CA ALA A 150 -9.38 3.41 4.21
C ALA A 150 -10.16 2.13 4.53
N ARG A 151 -11.48 2.12 4.29
CA ARG A 151 -12.34 0.93 4.45
C ARG A 151 -12.02 -0.16 3.43
N ILE A 152 -11.71 0.20 2.18
CA ILE A 152 -11.26 -0.76 1.16
C ILE A 152 -9.95 -1.42 1.62
N ALA A 153 -8.96 -0.64 2.01
CA ALA A 153 -7.67 -1.14 2.52
C ALA A 153 -7.86 -2.03 3.75
N ALA A 154 -8.73 -1.64 4.69
CA ALA A 154 -8.96 -2.38 5.92
C ALA A 154 -9.63 -3.75 5.68
N HIS A 155 -10.58 -3.85 4.75
CA HIS A 155 -11.45 -5.03 4.64
C HIS A 155 -11.27 -5.83 3.35
N LYS A 156 -11.05 -5.18 2.21
CA LYS A 156 -11.06 -5.86 0.90
C LYS A 156 -9.70 -6.37 0.44
N THR A 157 -8.62 -5.99 1.09
CA THR A 157 -7.26 -6.53 0.83
C THR A 157 -7.11 -8.00 1.23
N LYS A 158 -7.98 -8.51 2.09
CA LYS A 158 -7.85 -9.82 2.77
C LYS A 158 -8.71 -10.92 2.14
N GLN A 159 -9.14 -10.74 0.90
CA GLN A 159 -10.09 -11.63 0.22
C GLN A 159 -9.52 -13.04 -0.06
N SER A 160 -8.20 -13.18 -0.07
CA SER A 160 -7.49 -14.47 -0.20
C SER A 160 -6.97 -15.03 1.12
N MET A 161 -7.43 -14.52 2.27
CA MET A 161 -7.01 -15.03 3.57
C MET A 161 -7.66 -16.39 3.85
N ASN A 162 -6.84 -17.41 4.12
CA ASN A 162 -7.24 -18.74 4.54
C ASN A 162 -7.67 -18.78 6.00
N TRP A 163 -8.66 -17.96 6.36
CA TRP A 163 -9.06 -17.68 7.74
C TRP A 163 -9.31 -18.94 8.57
N ASP A 164 -10.11 -19.87 8.05
CA ASP A 164 -10.53 -21.09 8.75
C ASP A 164 -9.90 -22.37 8.22
N GLY A 165 -9.08 -22.28 7.16
CA GLY A 165 -8.47 -23.41 6.47
C GLY A 165 -9.29 -23.96 5.29
N SER A 166 -10.49 -23.43 5.02
CA SER A 166 -11.35 -23.91 3.93
C SER A 166 -10.91 -23.41 2.56
N LEU A 167 -10.26 -22.25 2.49
CA LEU A 167 -9.88 -21.62 1.23
C LEU A 167 -8.69 -22.34 0.57
N TYR A 168 -7.70 -22.70 1.39
CA TYR A 168 -6.53 -23.46 0.99
C TYR A 168 -6.37 -24.67 1.93
N PRO A 169 -7.10 -25.77 1.67
CA PRO A 169 -7.01 -26.97 2.49
C PRO A 169 -5.58 -27.51 2.55
N GLY A 170 -5.13 -27.87 3.75
CA GLY A 170 -3.76 -28.33 4.00
C GLY A 170 -2.73 -27.21 4.21
N GLN A 171 -3.11 -25.94 4.01
CA GLN A 171 -2.28 -24.78 4.35
C GLN A 171 -2.62 -24.23 5.74
N PRO A 172 -1.71 -23.45 6.37
CA PRO A 172 -1.98 -22.83 7.66
C PRO A 172 -3.22 -21.94 7.64
N LYS A 173 -3.94 -21.92 8.77
CA LYS A 173 -5.01 -20.95 9.02
C LYS A 173 -4.43 -19.54 9.13
N GLY A 174 -5.13 -18.55 8.59
CA GLY A 174 -4.66 -17.17 8.50
C GLY A 174 -3.59 -16.94 7.42
N LEU A 175 -3.20 -17.96 6.65
CA LEU A 175 -2.33 -17.77 5.50
C LEU A 175 -2.97 -16.78 4.53
N GLN A 176 -2.21 -15.78 4.12
CA GLN A 176 -2.59 -14.80 3.14
C GLN A 176 -1.70 -14.98 1.91
N LEU A 177 -2.29 -14.88 0.73
CA LEU A 177 -1.57 -14.98 -0.53
C LEU A 177 -0.64 -13.77 -0.71
N GLU A 178 0.65 -14.01 -0.92
CA GLU A 178 1.65 -12.96 -1.13
C GLU A 178 1.47 -12.27 -2.47
N ALA A 179 1.19 -12.99 -3.56
CA ALA A 179 0.99 -12.39 -4.88
C ALA A 179 0.22 -13.33 -5.80
N PHE A 180 -0.48 -12.79 -6.81
CA PHE A 180 -1.14 -13.56 -7.86
C PHE A 180 -1.35 -12.76 -9.15
N GLN A 181 -1.56 -13.46 -10.27
CA GLN A 181 -1.86 -12.81 -11.55
C GLN A 181 -3.33 -12.41 -11.65
N VAL A 182 -3.62 -11.13 -11.91
CA VAL A 182 -5.01 -10.68 -12.10
C VAL A 182 -5.53 -11.02 -13.50
N MET A 183 -4.70 -10.81 -14.54
CA MET A 183 -5.16 -10.75 -15.94
C MET A 183 -4.69 -11.90 -16.83
N ILE A 184 -3.40 -12.21 -16.99
CA ILE A 184 -2.97 -13.29 -17.90
C ILE A 184 -1.83 -14.08 -17.28
N PRO A 185 -2.04 -15.37 -16.93
CA PRO A 185 -3.32 -16.07 -16.85
C PRO A 185 -4.23 -15.56 -15.70
N ARG A 186 -5.50 -15.24 -15.99
CA ARG A 186 -6.48 -14.68 -15.03
C ARG A 186 -6.59 -15.48 -13.73
N ARG A 187 -6.25 -14.85 -12.60
CA ARG A 187 -6.31 -15.41 -11.22
C ARG A 187 -5.56 -16.72 -11.02
N ARG A 188 -4.62 -17.06 -11.90
CA ARG A 188 -3.70 -18.20 -11.73
C ARG A 188 -2.38 -17.69 -11.17
N ASP A 189 -1.44 -18.62 -10.98
CA ASP A 189 -0.05 -18.39 -10.60
C ASP A 189 0.09 -17.43 -9.42
N GLY A 190 0.20 -17.99 -8.22
CA GLY A 190 0.34 -17.21 -7.01
C GLY A 190 1.30 -17.84 -6.01
N VAL A 191 1.75 -17.02 -5.08
CA VAL A 191 2.73 -17.40 -4.08
C VAL A 191 1.99 -17.63 -2.76
N LEU A 192 1.79 -18.90 -2.40
CA LEU A 192 1.09 -19.33 -1.17
C LEU A 192 1.98 -19.24 0.08
N THR A 193 2.72 -18.16 0.17
CA THR A 193 3.41 -17.70 1.38
C THR A 193 2.83 -16.36 1.77
N ALA A 194 2.89 -16.02 3.05
CA ALA A 194 2.74 -14.64 3.48
C ALA A 194 4.12 -14.18 3.90
N LEU A 195 4.71 -13.24 3.17
CA LEU A 195 5.93 -12.59 3.62
C LEU A 195 5.64 -11.88 4.95
N ASN A 196 6.45 -12.15 5.96
CA ASN A 196 6.35 -11.59 7.30
C ASN A 196 7.02 -10.21 7.44
N TRP A 197 7.52 -9.62 6.34
CA TRP A 197 8.42 -8.46 6.38
C TRP A 197 7.74 -7.08 6.41
N ASN A 198 6.43 -6.99 6.62
CA ASN A 198 5.69 -5.71 6.64
C ASN A 198 4.84 -5.50 7.90
#